data_AF-A0A1H0DWN6-F1
#
_entry.id   AF-A0A1H0DWN6-F1
#
_cell.length_a   1.000
_cell.length_b   1.000
_cell.length_c   1.000
_cell.angle_alpha   90.00
_cell.angle_beta   90.00
_cell.angle_gamma   90.00
#
_symmetry.space_group_name_H-M   'P 1'
#
loop_
_entity.id
_entity.type
_entity.pdbx_description
1 polymer ?
#
loop_
_entity_poly.entity_id
_entity_poly.type
_entity_poly.pdbx_seq_one_letter_code
_entity_poly.pdbx_strand_id
1 'polypeptide(L)'
;MNDEKETDVFSKAAQEHATQRLEAEKIIKKIVLVVLGAISTSFIIYAFKDQFSDQTVCEFVSRRWLTYLWPPNGWVENSLNLTAYSYRQKCEFIAMRSIMSAIMVAFIILLLCSRFFKPVNYHIGGSILPFILIFGFGAYASFDPMSDTYSKFKMSISSSVEVNLIKSGVYIYGVYLCVSVMLCKISFRKN
;
A
#
# COMPACT_ATOMS: atom_id res chain seq x y z
N MET A 1 -36.35 19.25 -37.34
CA MET A 1 -36.76 19.47 -35.92
C MET A 1 -36.28 18.36 -34.97
N ASN A 2 -35.40 17.44 -35.40
CA ASN A 2 -34.76 16.43 -34.54
C ASN A 2 -33.29 16.73 -34.21
N ASP A 3 -32.61 17.56 -35.00
CA ASP A 3 -31.18 17.86 -34.83
C ASP A 3 -30.84 18.65 -33.55
N GLU A 4 -31.76 19.51 -33.07
CA GLU A 4 -31.58 20.27 -31.81
C GLU A 4 -31.66 19.39 -30.55
N LYS A 5 -32.41 18.28 -30.60
CA LYS A 5 -32.49 17.35 -29.47
C LYS A 5 -31.29 16.41 -29.42
N GLU A 6 -30.75 16.00 -30.57
CA GLU A 6 -29.52 15.19 -30.60
C GLU A 6 -28.31 15.98 -30.10
N THR A 7 -28.14 17.23 -30.53
CA THR A 7 -27.02 18.07 -30.09
C THR A 7 -27.03 18.35 -28.58
N ASP A 8 -28.20 18.49 -27.94
CA ASP A 8 -28.33 18.67 -26.48
C ASP A 8 -28.04 17.37 -25.69
N VAL A 9 -28.33 16.19 -26.27
CA VAL A 9 -28.00 14.89 -25.64
C VAL A 9 -26.51 14.60 -25.74
N PHE A 10 -25.88 14.85 -26.89
CA PHE A 10 -24.44 14.67 -27.08
C PHE A 10 -23.62 15.65 -26.23
N SER A 11 -24.07 16.90 -26.08
CA SER A 11 -23.39 17.90 -25.24
C SER A 11 -23.45 17.54 -23.76
N LYS A 12 -24.61 17.06 -23.27
CA LYS A 12 -24.78 16.57 -21.89
C LYS A 12 -23.93 15.33 -21.61
N ALA A 13 -23.91 14.36 -22.52
CA ALA A 13 -23.07 13.17 -22.37
C ALA A 13 -21.58 13.52 -22.37
N ALA A 14 -21.14 14.44 -23.25
CA ALA A 14 -19.76 14.91 -23.27
C ALA A 14 -19.37 15.65 -21.97
N GLN A 15 -20.28 16.46 -21.43
CA GLN A 15 -20.07 17.18 -20.18
C GLN A 15 -20.03 16.25 -18.96
N GLU A 16 -20.89 15.21 -18.94
CA GLU A 16 -20.88 14.19 -17.89
C GLU A 16 -19.58 13.37 -17.93
N HIS A 17 -19.12 12.97 -19.11
CA HIS A 17 -17.82 12.30 -19.28
C HIS A 17 -16.64 13.18 -18.85
N ALA A 18 -16.67 14.49 -19.14
CA ALA A 18 -15.63 15.42 -18.72
C ALA A 18 -15.58 15.58 -17.19
N THR A 19 -16.74 15.71 -16.54
CA THR A 19 -16.83 15.77 -15.07
C THR A 19 -16.34 14.49 -14.40
N GLN A 20 -16.75 13.32 -14.92
CA GLN A 20 -16.28 12.02 -14.42
C GLN A 20 -14.76 11.86 -14.53
N ARG A 21 -14.16 12.30 -15.64
CA ARG A 21 -12.68 12.27 -15.80
C ARG A 21 -11.99 13.16 -14.77
N LEU A 22 -12.48 14.39 -14.58
CA LEU A 22 -11.88 15.36 -13.68
C LEU A 22 -11.96 14.90 -12.21
N GLU A 23 -13.02 14.18 -11.84
CA GLU A 23 -13.18 13.61 -10.50
C GLU A 23 -12.36 12.34 -10.29
N ALA A 24 -12.24 11.49 -11.32
CA ALA A 24 -11.32 10.35 -11.30
C ALA A 24 -9.86 10.81 -11.10
N GLU A 25 -9.44 11.86 -11.80
CA GLU A 25 -8.12 12.46 -11.61
C GLU A 25 -7.91 12.99 -10.19
N LYS A 26 -8.91 13.66 -9.61
CA LYS A 26 -8.85 14.12 -8.21
C LYS A 26 -8.67 12.95 -7.24
N ILE A 27 -9.35 11.83 -7.47
CA ILE A 27 -9.22 10.63 -6.63
C ILE A 27 -7.83 10.03 -6.77
N ILE A 28 -7.33 9.86 -8.01
CA ILE A 28 -5.98 9.33 -8.24
C ILE A 28 -4.93 10.23 -7.58
N LYS A 29 -5.02 11.55 -7.74
CA LYS A 29 -4.13 12.52 -7.08
C LYS A 29 -4.16 12.36 -5.56
N LYS A 30 -5.34 12.19 -4.96
CA LYS A 30 -5.48 11.93 -3.52
C LYS A 30 -4.80 10.63 -3.09
N ILE A 31 -5.02 9.53 -3.82
CA ILE A 31 -4.38 8.24 -3.52
C ILE A 31 -2.85 8.39 -3.58
N VAL A 32 -2.32 9.00 -4.64
CA VAL A 32 -0.88 9.22 -4.80
C VAL A 32 -0.32 10.07 -3.65
N LEU A 33 -0.99 11.18 -3.32
CA LEU A 33 -0.55 12.06 -2.23
C LEU A 33 -0.57 11.35 -0.87
N VAL A 34 -1.56 10.50 -0.63
CA VAL A 34 -1.64 9.67 0.57
C VAL A 34 -0.49 8.65 0.63
N VAL A 35 -0.19 7.95 -0.47
CA VAL A 35 0.92 7.00 -0.52
C VAL A 35 2.26 7.70 -0.32
N LEU A 36 2.48 8.86 -0.96
CA LEU A 36 3.68 9.67 -0.75
C LEU A 36 3.78 10.14 0.70
N GLY A 37 2.67 10.54 1.31
CA GLY A 37 2.57 10.86 2.72
C GLY A 37 2.99 9.68 3.61
N ALA A 38 2.44 8.49 3.35
CA ALA A 38 2.78 7.26 4.09
C ALA A 38 4.27 6.90 4.01
N ILE A 39 4.85 6.99 2.81
CA ILE A 39 6.28 6.77 2.57
C ILE A 39 7.11 7.78 3.38
N SER A 40 6.74 9.06 3.30
CA SER A 40 7.44 10.14 4.02
C SER A 40 7.36 9.96 5.53
N THR A 41 6.17 9.67 6.07
CA THR A 41 5.97 9.40 7.49
C THR A 41 6.80 8.22 7.97
N SER A 42 6.82 7.12 7.22
CA SER A 42 7.62 5.94 7.59
C SER A 42 9.12 6.23 7.54
N PHE A 43 9.58 7.03 6.58
CA PHE A 43 10.97 7.45 6.51
C PHE A 43 11.37 8.35 7.69
N ILE A 44 10.49 9.29 8.08
CA ILE A 44 10.69 10.11 9.28
C ILE A 44 10.80 9.23 10.52
N ILE A 45 9.88 8.28 10.72
CA ILE A 45 9.94 7.34 11.86
C ILE A 45 11.25 6.56 11.85
N TYR A 46 11.69 6.09 10.67
CA TYR A 46 12.97 5.41 10.53
C TYR A 46 14.17 6.29 10.88
N ALA A 47 14.15 7.57 10.50
CA ALA A 47 15.22 8.51 10.82
C ALA A 47 15.37 8.75 12.33
N PHE A 48 14.29 8.58 13.10
CA PHE A 48 14.29 8.67 14.55
C PHE A 48 14.51 7.33 15.26
N LYS A 49 14.85 6.26 14.53
CA LYS A 49 14.98 4.91 15.11
C LYS A 49 15.98 4.83 16.26
N ASP A 50 17.05 5.63 16.22
CA ASP A 50 18.11 5.61 17.22
C ASP A 50 17.71 6.24 18.56
N GLN A 51 16.59 6.95 18.60
CA GLN A 51 16.02 7.48 19.85
C GLN A 51 15.31 6.42 20.69
N PHE A 52 15.01 5.25 20.12
CA PHE A 52 14.35 4.16 20.82
C PHE A 52 15.39 3.17 21.36
N SER A 53 15.18 2.71 22.60
CA SER A 53 16.02 1.66 23.18
C SER A 53 15.77 0.32 22.49
N ASP A 54 16.78 -0.55 22.45
CA ASP A 54 16.69 -1.91 21.90
C ASP A 54 15.51 -2.69 22.51
N GLN A 55 15.34 -2.55 23.83
CA GLN A 55 14.26 -3.20 24.57
C GLN A 55 12.89 -2.69 24.12
N THR A 56 12.74 -1.38 23.91
CA THR A 56 11.49 -0.79 23.42
C THR A 56 11.12 -1.29 22.03
N VAL A 57 12.10 -1.36 21.10
CA VAL A 57 11.86 -1.80 19.72
C VAL A 57 11.48 -3.29 19.69
N CYS A 58 12.18 -4.12 20.45
CA CYS A 58 11.88 -5.55 20.49
C CYS A 58 10.62 -5.88 21.29
N GLU A 59 10.32 -5.13 22.37
CA GLU A 59 9.07 -5.28 23.11
C GLU A 59 7.86 -4.91 22.24
N PHE A 60 8.00 -3.88 21.39
CA PHE A 60 7.01 -3.58 20.38
C PHE A 60 6.75 -4.81 19.51
N VAL A 61 7.77 -5.38 18.86
CA VAL A 61 7.64 -6.57 17.99
C VAL A 61 7.09 -7.80 18.70
N SER A 62 7.37 -7.99 20.00
CA SER A 62 6.88 -9.13 20.77
C SER A 62 5.35 -9.23 20.83
N ARG A 63 4.64 -8.14 20.54
CA ARG A 63 3.19 -8.12 20.47
C ARG A 63 2.70 -8.77 19.18
N ARG A 64 2.18 -9.99 19.29
CA ARG A 64 1.64 -10.80 18.18
C ARG A 64 0.67 -10.07 17.25
N TRP A 65 -0.06 -9.05 17.70
CA TRP A 65 -0.99 -8.33 16.84
C TRP A 65 -0.30 -7.51 15.75
N LEU A 66 0.96 -7.10 15.95
CA LEU A 66 1.71 -6.35 14.95
C LEU A 66 2.13 -7.21 13.76
N THR A 67 2.37 -8.50 13.98
CA THR A 67 2.64 -9.44 12.88
C THR A 67 1.38 -9.69 12.04
N TYR A 68 0.17 -9.44 12.57
CA TYR A 68 -1.06 -9.46 11.78
C TYR A 68 -1.28 -8.20 10.94
N LEU A 69 -0.66 -7.07 11.29
CA LEU A 69 -0.75 -5.86 10.46
C LEU A 69 -0.10 -6.07 9.10
N TRP A 70 0.97 -6.86 9.05
CA TRP A 70 1.57 -7.34 7.81
C TRP A 70 1.84 -8.84 7.94
N PRO A 71 0.88 -9.71 7.58
CA PRO A 71 0.99 -11.17 7.77
C PRO A 71 2.31 -11.80 7.31
N PRO A 72 2.97 -11.32 6.24
CA PRO A 72 4.29 -11.84 5.87
C PRO A 72 5.39 -11.65 6.92
N ASN A 73 5.20 -10.83 7.95
CA ASN A 73 6.17 -10.68 9.05
C ASN A 73 6.41 -12.01 9.78
N GLY A 74 5.38 -12.83 10.00
CA GLY A 74 5.55 -14.14 10.65
C GLY A 74 6.37 -15.13 9.82
N TRP A 75 6.32 -15.01 8.49
CA TRP A 75 7.12 -15.85 7.59
C TRP A 75 8.58 -15.40 7.50
N VAL A 76 8.79 -14.09 7.45
CA VAL A 76 10.12 -13.50 7.35
C VAL A 76 10.91 -13.61 8.65
N GLU A 77 10.26 -13.67 9.81
CA GLU A 77 10.92 -13.87 11.10
C GLU A 77 11.83 -15.11 11.12
N ASN A 78 11.39 -16.22 10.52
CA ASN A 78 12.22 -17.42 10.38
C ASN A 78 13.43 -17.19 9.47
N SER A 79 13.26 -16.43 8.38
CA SER A 79 14.35 -16.11 7.46
C SER A 79 15.37 -15.15 8.08
N LEU A 80 14.95 -14.26 8.98
CA LEU A 80 15.84 -13.33 9.68
C LEU A 80 16.87 -14.06 10.55
N ASN A 81 16.58 -15.27 11.02
CA ASN A 81 17.53 -16.08 11.78
C ASN A 81 18.72 -16.57 10.95
N LEU A 82 18.57 -16.61 9.63
CA LEU A 82 19.65 -16.98 8.71
C LEU A 82 20.56 -15.79 8.37
N THR A 83 20.17 -14.57 8.74
CA THR A 83 20.93 -13.35 8.46
C THR A 83 22.00 -13.05 9.52
N ALA A 84 23.02 -12.30 9.12
CA ALA A 84 24.03 -11.75 10.02
C ALA A 84 23.53 -10.53 10.83
N TYR A 85 22.22 -10.25 10.83
CA TYR A 85 21.66 -9.10 11.53
C TYR A 85 21.78 -9.26 13.05
N SER A 86 22.07 -8.17 13.73
CA SER A 86 22.00 -8.10 15.19
C SER A 86 20.57 -8.32 15.67
N TYR A 87 20.40 -8.69 16.94
CA TYR A 87 19.08 -8.86 17.55
C TYR A 87 18.20 -7.61 17.38
N ARG A 88 18.75 -6.42 17.67
CA ARG A 88 18.10 -5.13 17.46
C ARG A 88 17.67 -4.94 16.00
N GLN A 89 18.56 -5.22 15.05
CA GLN A 89 18.27 -5.07 13.61
C GLN A 89 17.11 -5.95 13.13
N LYS A 90 17.01 -7.17 13.65
CA LYS A 90 15.86 -8.06 13.36
C LYS A 90 14.55 -7.46 13.87
N CYS A 91 14.55 -6.92 15.10
CA CYS A 91 13.39 -6.23 15.65
C CYS A 91 13.04 -4.96 14.85
N GLU A 92 14.02 -4.12 14.53
CA GLU A 92 13.82 -2.92 13.71
C GLU A 92 13.17 -3.25 12.37
N PHE A 93 13.64 -4.33 11.72
CA PHE A 93 13.11 -4.77 10.44
C PHE A 93 11.61 -5.13 10.52
N ILE A 94 11.21 -5.93 11.51
CA ILE A 94 9.81 -6.32 11.70
C ILE A 94 8.96 -5.13 12.17
N ALA A 95 9.48 -4.32 13.08
CA ALA A 95 8.80 -3.13 13.58
C ALA A 95 8.47 -2.16 12.45
N MET A 96 9.46 -1.84 11.62
CA MET A 96 9.28 -0.91 10.49
C MET A 96 8.30 -1.45 9.46
N ARG A 97 8.36 -2.73 9.11
CA ARG A 97 7.36 -3.36 8.23
C ARG A 97 5.94 -3.25 8.80
N SER A 98 5.79 -3.49 10.09
CA SER A 98 4.50 -3.37 10.79
C SER A 98 3.99 -1.93 10.80
N ILE A 99 4.88 -0.94 11.03
CA ILE A 99 4.56 0.49 11.02
C ILE A 99 4.12 0.96 9.62
N MET A 100 4.88 0.60 8.58
CA MET A 100 4.51 0.92 7.18
C MET A 100 3.12 0.38 6.86
N SER A 101 2.85 -0.85 7.30
CA SER A 101 1.54 -1.49 7.13
C SER A 101 0.44 -0.79 7.91
N ALA A 102 0.68 -0.47 9.19
CA ALA A 102 -0.27 0.22 10.06
C ALA A 102 -0.71 1.56 9.47
N ILE A 103 0.26 2.34 8.98
CA ILE A 103 0.04 3.63 8.34
C ILE A 103 -0.86 3.46 7.12
N MET A 104 -0.56 2.48 6.25
CA MET A 104 -1.38 2.21 5.07
C MET A 104 -2.79 1.71 5.40
N VAL A 105 -2.94 0.86 6.42
CA VAL A 105 -4.25 0.40 6.91
C VAL A 105 -5.08 1.56 7.41
N ALA A 106 -4.50 2.43 8.25
CA ALA A 106 -5.18 3.64 8.74
C ALA A 106 -5.65 4.52 7.57
N PHE A 107 -4.82 4.69 6.54
CA PHE A 107 -5.20 5.44 5.35
C PHE A 107 -6.34 4.80 4.54
N ILE A 108 -6.33 3.48 4.39
CA ILE A 108 -7.43 2.77 3.71
C ILE A 108 -8.73 2.94 4.49
N ILE A 109 -8.69 2.85 5.82
CA ILE A 109 -9.86 3.11 6.67
C ILE A 109 -10.37 4.54 6.46
N LEU A 110 -9.49 5.54 6.46
CA LEU A 110 -9.89 6.93 6.18
C LEU A 110 -10.49 7.10 4.78
N LEU A 111 -9.93 6.42 3.77
CA LEU A 111 -10.45 6.42 2.41
C LEU A 111 -11.85 5.80 2.35
N LEU A 112 -12.07 4.67 3.03
CA LEU A 112 -13.38 4.02 3.15
C LEU A 112 -14.38 4.94 3.87
N CYS A 113 -14.02 5.51 5.02
CA CYS A 113 -14.87 6.46 5.75
C CYS A 113 -15.28 7.64 4.86
N SER A 114 -14.34 8.22 4.10
CA SER A 114 -14.65 9.34 3.20
C SER A 114 -15.69 8.99 2.13
N ARG A 115 -15.75 7.72 1.70
CA ARG A 115 -16.74 7.21 0.75
C ARG A 115 -18.11 6.97 1.37
N PHE A 116 -18.18 6.58 2.64
CA PHE A 116 -19.46 6.46 3.34
C PHE A 116 -20.18 7.80 3.47
N PHE A 117 -19.45 8.89 3.73
CA PHE A 117 -20.05 10.22 3.90
C PHE A 117 -20.35 10.94 2.58
N LYS A 118 -19.66 10.57 1.49
CA LYS A 118 -19.93 11.07 0.13
C LYS A 118 -19.93 9.88 -0.82
N PRO A 119 -21.06 9.16 -0.96
CA PRO A 119 -21.16 8.05 -1.89
C PRO A 119 -21.16 8.63 -3.29
N VAL A 120 -19.98 8.68 -3.89
CA VAL A 120 -19.84 9.16 -5.25
C VAL A 120 -19.72 7.97 -6.20
N ASN A 121 -20.73 7.84 -7.06
CA ASN A 121 -20.85 6.82 -8.08
C ASN A 121 -19.89 7.13 -9.24
N TYR A 122 -18.59 7.10 -8.98
CA TYR A 122 -17.59 7.22 -10.03
C TYR A 122 -17.00 5.87 -10.36
N HIS A 123 -17.16 5.49 -11.61
CA HIS A 123 -16.43 4.38 -12.19
C HIS A 123 -15.09 4.94 -12.71
N ILE A 124 -13.97 4.57 -12.07
CA ILE A 124 -12.65 4.82 -12.68
C ILE A 124 -12.53 3.86 -13.86
N GLY A 125 -12.77 4.39 -15.07
CA GLY A 125 -12.65 3.63 -16.32
C GLY A 125 -11.27 2.99 -16.49
N GLY A 126 -11.24 1.84 -17.17
CA GLY A 126 -10.03 1.06 -17.46
C GLY A 126 -10.01 -0.31 -16.75
N SER A 127 -9.16 -1.22 -17.21
CA SER A 127 -9.12 -2.59 -16.69
C SER A 127 -8.65 -2.64 -15.22
N ILE A 128 -9.32 -3.45 -14.39
CA ILE A 128 -8.88 -3.78 -13.02
C ILE A 128 -7.82 -4.89 -13.01
N LEU A 129 -7.72 -5.66 -14.10
CA LEU A 129 -6.88 -6.85 -14.22
C LEU A 129 -5.39 -6.57 -13.92
N PRO A 130 -4.75 -5.49 -14.40
CA PRO A 130 -3.35 -5.23 -14.09
C PRO A 130 -3.10 -5.06 -12.59
N PHE A 131 -4.02 -4.42 -11.86
CA PHE A 131 -3.91 -4.23 -10.43
C PHE A 131 -4.09 -5.54 -9.67
N ILE A 132 -4.94 -6.46 -10.17
CA ILE A 132 -5.12 -7.80 -9.59
C ILE A 132 -3.84 -8.60 -9.75
N LEU A 133 -3.22 -8.55 -10.93
CA LEU A 133 -1.96 -9.25 -11.20
C LEU A 133 -0.80 -8.70 -10.35
N ILE A 134 -0.66 -7.37 -10.28
CA ILE A 134 0.36 -6.72 -9.45
C ILE A 134 0.14 -7.02 -7.96
N PHE A 135 -1.12 -6.98 -7.50
CA PHE A 135 -1.46 -7.36 -6.13
C PHE A 135 -1.10 -8.82 -5.85
N GLY A 136 -1.49 -9.76 -6.72
CA GLY A 136 -1.21 -11.18 -6.55
C GLY A 136 0.29 -11.47 -6.52
N PHE A 137 1.05 -10.89 -7.46
CA PHE A 137 2.50 -11.01 -7.49
C PHE A 137 3.16 -10.36 -6.28
N GLY A 138 2.77 -9.14 -5.91
CA GLY A 138 3.32 -8.43 -4.76
C GLY A 138 3.03 -9.13 -3.44
N ALA A 139 1.82 -9.66 -3.28
CA ALA A 139 1.44 -10.47 -2.13
C ALA A 139 2.30 -11.74 -2.08
N TYR A 140 2.37 -12.50 -3.17
CA TYR A 140 3.21 -13.70 -3.26
C TYR A 140 4.68 -13.40 -2.92
N ALA A 141 5.27 -12.39 -3.54
CA ALA A 141 6.67 -11.99 -3.32
C ALA A 141 6.92 -11.52 -1.88
N SER A 142 5.90 -11.04 -1.17
CA SER A 142 6.02 -10.63 0.22
C SER A 142 6.16 -11.82 1.18
N PHE A 143 5.56 -12.97 0.82
CA PHE A 143 5.66 -14.23 1.56
C PHE A 143 6.87 -15.08 1.17
N ASP A 144 7.52 -14.74 0.07
CA ASP A 144 8.72 -15.43 -0.40
C ASP A 144 9.87 -15.25 0.61
N PRO A 145 10.52 -16.33 1.08
CA PRO A 145 11.63 -16.24 2.02
C PRO A 145 12.81 -15.46 1.46
N MET A 146 13.69 -15.01 2.35
CA MET A 146 14.90 -14.31 1.92
C MET A 146 15.82 -15.27 1.16
N SER A 147 16.31 -14.82 0.00
CA SER A 147 17.23 -15.60 -0.85
C SER A 147 18.67 -15.53 -0.31
N ASP A 148 19.39 -16.65 -0.37
CA ASP A 148 20.83 -16.71 -0.07
C ASP A 148 21.64 -15.86 -1.06
N THR A 149 21.17 -15.76 -2.31
CA THR A 149 21.82 -14.95 -3.36
C THR A 149 21.31 -13.52 -3.36
N TYR A 150 22.21 -12.57 -3.63
CA TYR A 150 21.84 -11.17 -3.84
C TYR A 150 20.84 -11.07 -5.00
N SER A 151 19.69 -10.48 -4.73
CA SER A 151 18.66 -10.21 -5.72
C SER A 151 18.34 -8.73 -5.76
N LYS A 152 18.10 -8.18 -6.96
CA LYS A 152 17.64 -6.79 -7.10
C LYS A 152 16.21 -6.62 -6.60
N PHE A 153 15.38 -7.64 -6.80
CA PHE A 153 13.94 -7.56 -6.53
C PHE A 153 13.58 -8.23 -5.22
N LYS A 154 14.16 -9.39 -4.91
CA LYS A 154 13.85 -10.15 -3.69
C LYS A 154 14.72 -9.72 -2.51
N MET A 155 14.19 -9.88 -1.31
CA MET A 155 14.99 -9.77 -0.08
C MET A 155 16.09 -10.85 -0.10
N SER A 156 17.26 -10.50 0.42
CA SER A 156 18.38 -11.43 0.45
C SER A 156 19.08 -11.41 1.81
N ILE A 157 19.51 -12.58 2.25
CA ILE A 157 20.23 -12.79 3.50
C ILE A 157 21.57 -12.02 3.50
N SER A 158 22.15 -11.78 2.31
CA SER A 158 23.39 -11.02 2.13
C SER A 158 23.22 -9.49 2.05
N SER A 159 21.98 -8.99 1.94
CA SER A 159 21.71 -7.55 1.85
C SER A 159 21.66 -6.91 3.24
N SER A 160 22.00 -5.62 3.34
CA SER A 160 21.83 -4.88 4.60
C SER A 160 20.35 -4.75 4.98
N VAL A 161 20.11 -4.46 6.26
CA VAL A 161 18.77 -4.28 6.84
C VAL A 161 18.00 -3.22 6.05
N GLU A 162 18.66 -2.09 5.76
CA GLU A 162 18.13 -0.95 5.01
C GLU A 162 17.67 -1.36 3.61
N VAL A 163 18.51 -2.11 2.89
CA VAL A 163 18.21 -2.56 1.52
C VAL A 163 17.00 -3.49 1.52
N ASN A 164 16.95 -4.44 2.45
CA ASN A 164 15.79 -5.33 2.57
C ASN A 164 14.54 -4.59 3.03
N LEU A 165 14.68 -3.54 3.85
CA LEU A 165 13.57 -2.68 4.28
C LEU A 165 12.98 -1.89 3.11
N ILE A 166 13.83 -1.34 2.25
CA ILE A 166 13.40 -0.65 1.03
C ILE A 166 12.64 -1.62 0.11
N LYS A 167 13.22 -2.80 -0.15
CA LYS A 167 12.56 -3.85 -0.96
C LYS A 167 11.20 -4.24 -0.38
N SER A 168 11.15 -4.46 0.94
CA SER A 168 9.89 -4.76 1.64
C SER A 168 8.89 -3.62 1.57
N GLY A 169 9.35 -2.37 1.69
CA GLY A 169 8.52 -1.18 1.59
C GLY A 169 7.83 -1.08 0.23
N VAL A 170 8.56 -1.34 -0.86
CA VAL A 170 7.97 -1.40 -2.22
C VAL A 170 6.82 -2.39 -2.29
N TYR A 171 6.97 -3.58 -1.70
CA TYR A 171 5.90 -4.57 -1.65
C TYR A 171 4.71 -4.12 -0.80
N ILE A 172 4.96 -3.62 0.42
CA ILE A 172 3.92 -3.14 1.33
C ILE A 172 3.09 -2.03 0.67
N TYR A 173 3.75 -0.94 0.26
CA TYR A 173 3.06 0.19 -0.37
C TYR A 173 2.41 -0.19 -1.70
N GLY A 174 3.06 -1.02 -2.52
CA GLY A 174 2.52 -1.48 -3.79
C GLY A 174 1.25 -2.31 -3.62
N VAL A 175 1.24 -3.25 -2.67
CA VAL A 175 0.07 -4.07 -2.34
C VAL A 175 -1.08 -3.19 -1.85
N TYR A 176 -0.83 -2.28 -0.89
CA TYR A 176 -1.86 -1.40 -0.38
C TYR A 176 -2.36 -0.36 -1.39
N LEU A 177 -1.49 0.10 -2.29
CA LEU A 177 -1.89 0.94 -3.43
C LEU A 177 -2.85 0.18 -4.34
N CYS A 178 -2.55 -1.08 -4.68
CA CYS A 178 -3.44 -1.91 -5.50
C CYS A 178 -4.80 -2.11 -4.82
N VAL A 179 -4.82 -2.39 -3.51
CA VAL A 179 -6.06 -2.48 -2.72
C VAL A 179 -6.83 -1.16 -2.79
N SER A 180 -6.16 -0.02 -2.59
CA SER A 180 -6.80 1.30 -2.62
C SER A 180 -7.42 1.61 -3.98
N VAL A 181 -6.74 1.27 -5.08
CA VAL A 181 -7.26 1.44 -6.44
C VAL A 181 -8.43 0.50 -6.71
N MET A 182 -8.35 -0.76 -6.28
CA MET A 182 -9.46 -1.73 -6.41
C MET A 182 -10.70 -1.28 -5.64
N LEU A 183 -10.55 -0.89 -4.37
CA LEU A 183 -11.63 -0.30 -3.57
C LEU A 183 -12.23 0.91 -4.28
N CYS A 184 -11.39 1.69 -4.95
CA CYS A 184 -11.85 2.83 -5.71
C CYS A 184 -12.68 2.45 -6.95
N LYS A 185 -12.30 1.38 -7.65
CA LYS A 185 -12.97 0.85 -8.85
C LYS A 185 -14.25 0.06 -8.54
N ILE A 186 -14.30 -0.63 -7.40
CA ILE A 186 -15.44 -1.47 -6.99
C ILE A 186 -16.61 -0.62 -6.45
N SER A 187 -16.61 0.72 -6.64
CA SER A 187 -17.64 1.61 -6.09
C SER A 187 -19.05 1.07 -6.34
N PHE A 188 -19.73 0.79 -5.22
CA PHE A 188 -20.99 0.06 -5.12
C PHE A 188 -22.04 0.69 -6.05
N ARG A 189 -22.47 -0.08 -7.04
CA ARG A 189 -23.73 0.17 -7.75
C ARG A 189 -24.83 0.08 -6.69
N LYS A 190 -25.30 1.22 -6.18
CA LYS A 190 -26.61 1.25 -5.52
C LYS A 190 -27.63 0.93 -6.61
N ASN A 191 -28.17 -0.29 -6.57
CA ASN A 191 -29.43 -0.61 -7.22
C ASN A 191 -30.54 0.26 -6.64
#